data_AF-A0A934D9B1-F1
#
_entry.id   AF-A0A934D9B1-F1
#
_cell.length_a   1.000
_cell.length_b   1.000
_cell.length_c   1.000
_cell.angle_alpha   90.00
_cell.angle_beta   90.00
_cell.angle_gamma   90.00
#
_symmetry.space_group_name_H-M   'P 1'
#
loop_
_entity.id
_entity.type
_entity.pdbx_description
1 polymer ?
#
loop_
_entity_poly.entity_id
_entity_poly.type
_entity_poly.pdbx_seq_one_letter_code
_entity_poly.pdbx_strand_id
1 'polypeptide(L)'
;VERIVQEVLRSVSGFNVKIRMWKNAEKFDMAFETDLDNIITDRTKKVVGAEIAKIQNEIRNKVNAKITEKRAEAEKLFNEKKVEVQKRIAEYQTQLNDKVAMAEAKKKEVEKRIEEEKNKKTDDLKKKAEGALKGIFKR
;
A
#
# COMPACT_ATOMS: atom_id res chain seq x y z
N VAL A 1 8.84 34.59 -17.22
CA VAL A 1 8.30 35.95 -17.42
C VAL A 1 8.53 36.43 -18.84
N GLU A 2 9.76 36.37 -19.36
CA GLU A 2 10.09 36.75 -20.75
C GLU A 2 9.22 36.09 -21.82
N ARG A 3 8.98 34.77 -21.76
CA ARG A 3 8.16 34.08 -22.76
C ARG A 3 6.72 34.61 -22.82
N ILE A 4 6.14 34.95 -21.67
CA ILE A 4 4.78 35.51 -21.55
C ILE A 4 4.74 36.90 -22.18
N VAL A 5 5.74 37.74 -21.88
CA VAL A 5 5.85 39.09 -22.45
C VAL A 5 6.03 39.03 -23.98
N GLN A 6 6.85 38.10 -24.46
CA GLN A 6 7.11 37.93 -25.90
C GLN A 6 5.88 37.41 -26.66
N GLU A 7 5.10 36.52 -26.05
CA GLU A 7 3.88 35.95 -26.63
C GLU A 7 2.72 36.96 -26.65
N VAL A 8 2.61 37.79 -25.59
CA VAL A 8 1.65 38.90 -25.54
C VAL A 8 1.98 39.93 -26.63
N LEU A 9 3.25 40.37 -26.73
CA LEU A 9 3.69 41.38 -27.70
C LEU A 9 3.62 40.90 -29.16
N ARG A 10 3.97 39.65 -29.45
CA ARG A 10 3.87 39.07 -30.80
C ARG A 10 2.43 38.93 -31.29
N SER A 11 1.47 38.87 -30.38
CA SER A 11 0.07 38.64 -30.72
C SER A 11 -0.69 39.93 -31.07
N VAL A 12 -0.15 41.12 -30.78
CA VAL A 12 -0.78 42.41 -31.10
C VAL A 12 -0.60 42.70 -32.59
N SER A 13 -1.60 42.34 -33.39
CA SER A 13 -1.61 42.53 -34.85
C SER A 13 -2.13 43.90 -35.30
N GLY A 14 -2.55 44.74 -34.36
CA GLY A 14 -3.09 46.08 -34.59
C GLY A 14 -3.72 46.64 -33.30
N PHE A 15 -3.84 47.95 -33.20
CA PHE A 15 -4.49 48.65 -32.10
C PHE A 15 -5.36 49.79 -32.64
N ASN A 16 -6.46 50.09 -31.96
CA ASN A 16 -7.36 51.15 -32.39
C ASN A 16 -7.01 52.43 -31.65
N VAL A 17 -6.77 53.50 -32.42
CA VAL A 17 -6.60 54.85 -31.90
C VAL A 17 -7.81 55.67 -32.32
N LYS A 18 -8.57 56.16 -31.34
CA LYS A 18 -9.55 57.22 -31.59
C LYS A 18 -8.85 58.56 -31.40
N ILE A 19 -8.78 59.31 -32.49
CA ILE A 19 -8.25 60.67 -32.48
C ILE A 19 -9.45 61.62 -32.47
N ARG A 20 -9.56 62.46 -31.43
CA ARG A 20 -10.55 63.54 -31.38
C ARG A 20 -9.84 64.87 -31.51
N MET A 21 -10.19 65.62 -32.55
CA MET A 21 -9.64 66.95 -32.82
C MET A 21 -10.77 67.97 -32.69
N TRP A 22 -10.56 69.04 -31.94
CA TRP A 22 -11.47 70.18 -31.93
C TRP A 22 -10.68 71.49 -31.91
N LYS A 23 -11.26 72.52 -32.53
CA LYS A 23 -10.66 73.84 -32.62
C LYS A 23 -11.47 74.79 -31.74
N ASN A 24 -10.84 75.29 -30.70
CA ASN A 24 -11.34 76.44 -29.94
C ASN A 24 -10.79 77.72 -30.56
N ALA A 25 -11.46 78.86 -30.35
CA ALA A 25 -11.24 80.11 -31.09
C ALA A 25 -9.75 80.57 -31.19
N GLU A 26 -8.89 80.11 -30.27
CA GLU A 26 -7.47 80.42 -30.26
C GLU A 26 -6.52 79.20 -30.27
N LYS A 27 -7.04 77.96 -30.15
CA LYS A 27 -6.19 76.76 -30.01
C LYS A 27 -6.76 75.52 -30.69
N PHE A 28 -5.86 74.70 -31.21
CA PHE A 28 -6.16 73.40 -31.77
C PHE A 28 -5.83 72.33 -30.72
N ASP A 29 -6.86 71.61 -30.26
CA ASP A 29 -6.72 70.57 -29.24
C ASP A 29 -6.89 69.19 -29.88
N MET A 30 -6.01 68.27 -29.51
CA MET A 30 -6.05 66.86 -29.94
C MET A 30 -6.06 65.95 -28.72
N ALA A 31 -6.96 64.98 -28.69
CA ALA A 31 -6.98 63.90 -27.71
C ALA A 31 -6.82 62.54 -28.41
N PHE A 32 -5.99 61.68 -27.81
CA PHE A 32 -5.75 60.31 -28.25
C PHE A 32 -6.35 59.35 -27.21
N GLU A 33 -7.23 58.47 -27.65
CA GLU A 33 -7.78 57.39 -26.83
C GLU A 33 -7.40 56.06 -27.48
N THR A 34 -6.72 55.19 -26.72
CA THR A 34 -6.17 53.93 -27.23
C THR A 34 -6.70 52.74 -26.44
N ASP A 35 -7.05 51.64 -27.12
CA ASP A 35 -7.58 50.40 -26.52
C ASP A 35 -6.50 49.36 -26.13
N LEU A 36 -5.23 49.73 -26.27
CA LEU A 36 -4.06 48.87 -26.05
C LEU A 36 -4.06 48.21 -24.66
N ASP A 37 -4.37 48.97 -23.61
CA ASP A 37 -4.32 48.46 -22.23
C ASP A 37 -5.32 47.33 -22.00
N ASN A 38 -6.51 47.42 -22.59
CA ASN A 38 -7.54 46.38 -22.49
C ASN A 38 -7.10 45.11 -23.23
N ILE A 39 -6.55 45.27 -24.44
CA ILE A 39 -6.08 44.14 -25.27
C ILE A 39 -4.91 43.42 -24.60
N ILE A 40 -3.93 44.17 -24.07
CA ILE A 40 -2.76 43.61 -23.39
C ILE A 40 -3.18 42.91 -22.09
N THR A 41 -4.09 43.50 -21.32
CA THR A 41 -4.57 42.93 -20.05
C THR A 41 -5.31 41.61 -20.26
N ASP A 42 -6.27 41.55 -21.20
CA ASP A 42 -7.05 40.34 -21.45
C ASP A 42 -6.20 39.18 -21.99
N ARG A 43 -5.20 39.50 -22.81
CA ARG A 43 -4.28 38.49 -23.36
C ARG A 43 -3.28 38.00 -22.34
N THR A 44 -2.75 38.90 -21.51
CA THR A 44 -1.87 38.52 -20.40
C THR A 44 -2.59 37.57 -19.45
N LYS A 45 -3.86 37.86 -19.09
CA LYS A 45 -4.69 36.97 -18.28
C LYS A 45 -4.87 35.58 -18.91
N LYS A 46 -5.10 35.51 -20.23
CA LYS A 46 -5.25 34.24 -20.95
C LYS A 46 -3.95 33.41 -20.97
N VAL A 47 -2.82 34.03 -21.30
CA VAL A 47 -1.51 33.34 -21.35
C VAL A 47 -1.11 32.85 -19.96
N VAL A 48 -1.28 33.69 -18.94
CA VAL A 48 -1.02 33.32 -17.54
C VAL A 48 -1.95 32.18 -17.10
N GLY A 49 -3.24 32.24 -17.44
CA GLY A 49 -4.19 31.18 -17.14
C GLY A 49 -3.83 29.84 -17.80
N ALA A 50 -3.38 29.87 -19.06
CA ALA A 50 -2.92 28.68 -19.78
C ALA A 50 -1.65 28.08 -19.15
N GLU A 51 -0.69 28.91 -18.76
CA GLU A 51 0.54 28.45 -18.10
C GLU A 51 0.25 27.88 -16.71
N ILE A 52 -0.67 28.49 -15.94
CA ILE A 52 -1.12 27.97 -14.65
C ILE A 52 -1.79 26.61 -14.82
N ALA A 53 -2.68 26.45 -15.81
CA ALA A 53 -3.34 25.17 -16.09
C ALA A 53 -2.32 24.08 -16.48
N LYS A 54 -1.29 24.44 -17.26
CA LYS A 54 -0.20 23.54 -17.61
C LYS A 54 0.59 23.09 -16.39
N ILE A 55 0.98 24.03 -15.53
CA ILE A 55 1.69 23.75 -14.27
C ILE A 55 0.84 22.86 -13.36
N GLN A 56 -0.46 23.14 -13.22
CA GLN A 56 -1.37 22.31 -12.43
C GLN A 56 -1.44 20.88 -12.96
N ASN A 57 -1.52 20.70 -14.28
CA ASN A 57 -1.52 19.37 -14.90
C ASN A 57 -0.18 18.65 -14.71
N GLU A 58 0.96 19.34 -14.85
CA GLU A 58 2.28 18.76 -14.58
C GLU A 58 2.44 18.33 -13.11
N ILE A 59 1.97 19.16 -12.16
CA ILE A 59 1.97 18.82 -10.73
C ILE A 59 1.08 17.60 -10.48
N ARG A 60 -0.15 17.59 -11.02
CA ARG A 60 -1.09 16.47 -10.88
C ARG A 60 -0.46 15.18 -11.42
N ASN A 61 0.19 15.22 -12.58
CA ASN A 61 0.85 14.07 -13.17
C ASN A 61 2.03 13.57 -12.30
N LYS A 62 2.86 14.48 -11.79
CA LYS A 62 3.97 14.12 -10.89
C LYS A 62 3.47 13.52 -9.57
N VAL A 63 2.39 14.06 -9.01
CA VAL A 63 1.77 13.54 -7.79
C VAL A 63 1.18 12.14 -8.05
N ASN A 64 0.44 11.96 -9.13
CA ASN A 64 -0.12 10.66 -9.50
C ASN A 64 0.96 9.60 -9.76
N ALA A 65 2.08 9.97 -10.39
CA ALA A 65 3.22 9.07 -10.58
C ALA A 65 3.80 8.60 -9.23
N LYS A 66 4.03 9.53 -8.28
CA LYS A 66 4.51 9.19 -6.94
C LYS A 66 3.53 8.32 -6.15
N ILE A 67 2.22 8.61 -6.25
CA ILE A 67 1.18 7.79 -5.60
C ILE A 67 1.19 6.37 -6.17
N THR A 68 1.34 6.23 -7.49
CA THR A 68 1.37 4.93 -8.16
C THR A 68 2.60 4.12 -7.73
N GLU A 69 3.77 4.75 -7.69
CA GLU A 69 5.01 4.14 -7.19
C GLU A 69 4.86 3.67 -5.74
N LYS A 70 4.36 4.53 -4.86
CA LYS A 70 4.16 4.19 -3.45
C LYS A 70 3.11 3.11 -3.23
N ARG A 71 2.05 3.07 -4.05
CA ARG A 71 1.07 1.98 -4.03
C ARG A 71 1.73 0.66 -4.43
N ALA A 72 2.54 0.65 -5.48
CA ALA A 72 3.25 -0.56 -5.91
C ALA A 72 4.25 -1.05 -4.85
N GLU A 73 5.00 -0.14 -4.20
CA GLU A 73 5.86 -0.48 -3.06
C GLU A 73 5.07 -1.09 -1.90
N ALA A 74 3.93 -0.49 -1.54
CA ALA A 74 3.08 -0.98 -0.46
C ALA A 74 2.47 -2.36 -0.78
N GLU A 75 1.99 -2.57 -2.00
CA GLU A 75 1.48 -3.87 -2.45
C GLU A 75 2.57 -4.95 -2.43
N LYS A 76 3.80 -4.60 -2.83
CA LYS A 76 4.94 -5.52 -2.76
C LYS A 76 5.24 -5.92 -1.32
N LEU A 77 5.38 -4.95 -0.41
CA LEU A 77 5.62 -5.22 1.01
C LEU A 77 4.49 -6.04 1.64
N PHE A 78 3.24 -5.73 1.29
CA PHE A 78 2.09 -6.47 1.77
C PHE A 78 2.13 -7.93 1.30
N ASN A 79 2.42 -8.17 0.02
CA ASN A 79 2.52 -9.52 -0.53
C ASN A 79 3.70 -10.29 0.08
N GLU A 80 4.86 -9.66 0.26
CA GLU A 80 6.01 -10.27 0.95
C GLU A 80 5.65 -10.67 2.38
N LYS A 81 5.00 -9.78 3.14
CA LYS A 81 4.55 -10.07 4.50
C LYS A 81 3.49 -11.15 4.56
N LYS A 82 2.55 -11.16 3.62
CA LYS A 82 1.52 -12.20 3.51
C LYS A 82 2.16 -13.57 3.29
N VAL A 83 3.11 -13.67 2.36
CA VAL A 83 3.85 -14.91 2.10
C VAL A 83 4.67 -15.34 3.32
N GLU A 84 5.35 -14.41 4.00
CA GLU A 84 6.09 -14.69 5.22
C GLU A 84 5.19 -15.25 6.33
N VAL A 85 4.03 -14.63 6.56
CA VAL A 85 3.06 -15.09 7.57
C VAL A 85 2.49 -16.46 7.20
N GLN A 86 2.14 -16.68 5.94
CA GLN A 86 1.66 -17.99 5.48
C GLN A 86 2.71 -19.09 5.69
N LYS A 87 3.99 -18.79 5.42
CA LYS A 87 5.08 -19.73 5.68
C LYS A 87 5.22 -20.04 7.17
N ARG A 88 5.18 -19.03 8.04
CA ARG A 88 5.21 -19.22 9.49
C ARG A 88 4.03 -20.05 10.00
N ILE A 89 2.82 -19.83 9.47
CA ILE A 89 1.65 -20.64 9.81
C ILE A 89 1.88 -22.10 9.43
N ALA A 90 2.38 -22.38 8.23
CA ALA A 90 2.67 -23.74 7.79
C ALA A 90 3.75 -24.41 8.63
N GLU A 91 4.80 -23.67 9.01
CA GLU A 91 5.84 -24.14 9.93
C GLU A 91 5.26 -24.50 11.31
N TYR A 92 4.41 -23.64 11.89
CA TYR A 92 3.75 -23.94 13.16
C TYR A 92 2.77 -25.11 13.08
N GLN A 93 2.04 -25.24 11.97
CA GLN A 93 1.17 -26.39 11.74
C GLN A 93 1.99 -27.70 11.70
N THR A 94 3.13 -27.68 11.02
CA THR A 94 4.03 -28.84 10.96
C THR A 94 4.55 -29.19 12.34
N GLN A 95 5.05 -28.21 13.10
CA GLN A 95 5.54 -28.42 14.46
C GLN A 95 4.45 -28.94 15.42
N LEU A 96 3.22 -28.45 15.27
CA LEU A 96 2.08 -28.94 16.05
C LEU A 96 1.75 -30.38 15.71
N ASN A 97 1.68 -30.72 14.42
CA ASN A 97 1.42 -32.08 13.98
C ASN A 97 2.50 -33.05 14.46
N ASP A 98 3.78 -32.66 14.40
CA ASP A 98 4.89 -33.45 14.92
C ASP A 98 4.78 -33.66 16.43
N LYS A 99 4.43 -32.62 17.18
CA LYS A 99 4.22 -32.72 18.63
C LYS A 99 3.03 -33.61 18.99
N VAL A 100 1.93 -33.52 18.25
CA VAL A 100 0.76 -34.38 18.42
C VAL A 100 1.14 -35.83 18.12
N ALA A 101 1.83 -36.09 17.00
CA ALA A 101 2.30 -37.43 16.65
C ALA A 101 3.25 -38.01 17.70
N MET A 102 4.19 -37.22 18.22
CA MET A 102 5.06 -37.63 19.33
C MET A 102 4.29 -37.91 20.61
N ALA A 103 3.28 -37.10 20.94
CA ALA A 103 2.45 -37.32 22.11
C ALA A 103 1.63 -38.61 21.99
N GLU A 104 1.04 -38.87 20.81
CA GLU A 104 0.31 -40.11 20.52
C GLU A 104 1.23 -41.33 20.55
N ALA A 105 2.44 -41.24 20.00
CA ALA A 105 3.42 -42.31 20.06
C ALA A 105 3.80 -42.65 21.51
N LYS A 106 4.09 -41.62 22.33
CA LYS A 106 4.37 -41.80 23.77
C LYS A 106 3.18 -42.37 24.52
N LYS A 107 1.95 -41.95 24.19
CA LYS A 107 0.74 -42.49 24.80
C LYS A 107 0.64 -43.99 24.54
N LYS A 108 0.81 -44.43 23.28
CA LYS A 108 0.80 -45.85 22.91
C LYS A 108 1.91 -46.65 23.58
N GLU A 109 3.11 -46.06 23.71
CA GLU A 109 4.23 -46.68 24.41
C GLU A 109 3.92 -46.90 25.90
N VAL A 110 3.37 -45.87 26.56
CA VAL A 110 2.96 -45.95 27.97
C VAL A 110 1.84 -46.97 28.16
N GLU A 111 0.83 -46.99 27.29
CA GLU A 111 -0.26 -47.98 27.32
C GLU A 111 0.28 -49.41 27.20
N LYS A 112 1.21 -49.66 26.26
CA LYS A 112 1.89 -50.97 26.15
C LYS A 112 2.63 -51.35 27.42
N ARG A 113 3.40 -50.42 28.00
CA ARG A 113 4.15 -50.69 29.25
C ARG A 113 3.21 -51.01 30.41
N ILE A 114 2.09 -50.31 30.53
CA ILE A 114 1.07 -50.58 31.55
C ILE A 114 0.48 -51.98 31.35
N GLU A 115 0.18 -52.37 30.12
CA GLU A 115 -0.38 -53.68 29.79
C GLU A 115 0.62 -54.81 30.06
N GLU A 116 1.88 -54.64 29.68
CA GLU A 116 2.97 -55.55 30.01
C GLU A 116 3.16 -55.72 31.52
N GLU A 117 3.15 -54.62 32.28
CA GLU A 117 3.25 -54.68 33.75
C GLU A 117 2.03 -55.34 34.40
N LYS A 118 0.82 -55.08 33.90
CA LYS A 118 -0.40 -55.78 34.34
C LYS A 118 -0.29 -57.28 34.10
N ASN A 119 0.13 -57.69 32.92
CA ASN A 119 0.28 -59.11 32.57
C ASN A 119 1.32 -59.79 33.46
N LYS A 120 2.49 -59.17 33.66
CA LYS A 120 3.53 -59.67 34.59
C LYS A 120 3.00 -59.84 36.02
N LYS A 121 2.33 -58.83 36.57
CA LYS A 121 1.75 -58.91 37.92
C LYS A 121 0.68 -59.99 38.02
N THR A 122 -0.13 -60.18 36.98
CA THR A 122 -1.18 -61.20 36.95
C THR A 122 -0.58 -62.60 36.91
N ASP A 123 0.47 -62.82 36.11
CA ASP A 123 1.18 -64.09 36.05
C ASP A 123 1.93 -64.40 37.35
N ASP A 124 2.55 -63.40 37.98
CA ASP A 124 3.20 -63.57 39.28
C ASP A 124 2.19 -63.94 40.38
N LEU A 125 1.00 -63.33 40.36
CA LEU A 125 -0.09 -63.69 41.27
C LEU A 125 -0.61 -65.10 41.02
N LYS A 126 -0.78 -65.51 39.76
CA LYS A 126 -1.17 -66.89 39.41
C LYS A 126 -0.14 -67.90 39.88
N LYS A 127 1.16 -67.65 39.62
CA LYS A 127 2.25 -68.54 40.08
C LYS A 127 2.30 -68.64 41.60
N LYS A 128 2.11 -67.52 42.32
CA LYS A 128 2.03 -67.54 43.79
C LYS A 128 0.82 -68.33 44.29
N ALA A 129 -0.35 -68.16 43.67
CA ALA A 129 -1.56 -68.90 44.03
C ALA A 129 -1.40 -70.40 43.76
N GLU A 130 -0.86 -70.80 42.61
CA GLU A 130 -0.57 -72.21 42.29
C GLU A 130 0.45 -72.82 43.25
N GLY A 131 1.50 -72.07 43.61
CA GLY A 131 2.49 -72.49 44.60
C GLY A 131 1.88 -72.71 45.98
N ALA A 132 1.02 -71.79 46.44
CA ALA A 132 0.31 -71.90 47.71
C ALA A 132 -0.66 -73.09 47.72
N LEU A 133 -1.44 -73.29 46.65
CA LEU A 133 -2.35 -74.43 46.52
C LEU A 133 -1.58 -75.76 46.52
N LYS A 134 -0.49 -75.87 45.75
CA LYS A 134 0.36 -77.09 45.77
C LYS A 134 0.99 -77.35 47.14
N GLY A 135 1.32 -76.32 47.91
CA GLY A 135 1.82 -76.45 49.28
C GLY A 135 0.76 -76.94 50.27
N ILE A 136 -0.51 -76.60 50.04
CA ILE A 136 -1.65 -77.08 50.85
C ILE A 136 -1.97 -78.54 50.54
N PHE A 137 -1.89 -78.97 49.28
CA PHE A 137 -2.14 -80.36 48.87
C PHE A 137 -0.96 -81.33 49.10
N LYS A 138 0.20 -80.85 49.58
CA LYS A 138 1.39 -81.66 49.89
C LYS A 138 1.60 -81.92 51.40
N ARG A 139 0.70 -81.45 52.25
CA ARG A 139 0.59 -81.87 53.66
C ARG A 139 -0.51 -82.90 53.78
#